data_AF-A0A7C3FGP0-F1
#
_entry.id   AF-A0A7C3FGP0-F1
#
_cell.length_a   1.000
_cell.length_b   1.000
_cell.length_c   1.000
_cell.angle_alpha   90.00
_cell.angle_beta   90.00
_cell.angle_gamma   90.00
#
_symmetry.space_group_name_H-M   'P 1'
#
loop_
_entity.id
_entity.type
_entity.pdbx_description
1 polymer ?
#
loop_
_entity_poly.entity_id
_entity_poly.type
_entity_poly.pdbx_seq_one_letter_code
_entity_poly.pdbx_strand_id
1 'polypeptide(L)'
;GTARQMAAILASGSRKEALQQVSAPTLVIHGDADPLVPVEGGIDTAESIPGAELMIVGGMGHDLPPSLAPRVIDAIAKHAT
;
A
#
# COMPACT_ATOMS: atom_id res chain seq x y z
N GLY A 1 -20.55 5.76 -12.08
CA GLY A 1 -19.38 5.23 -12.83
C GLY A 1 -18.10 5.88 -12.37
N THR A 2 -16.99 5.71 -13.09
CA THR A 2 -15.62 6.14 -12.74
C THR A 2 -15.51 7.57 -12.22
N ALA A 3 -16.23 8.53 -12.82
CA ALA A 3 -16.21 9.93 -12.40
C ALA A 3 -16.53 10.15 -10.92
N ARG A 4 -17.49 9.38 -10.36
CA ARG A 4 -17.85 9.50 -8.93
C ARG A 4 -16.75 8.97 -8.00
N GLN A 5 -15.99 7.97 -8.46
CA GLN A 5 -14.89 7.39 -7.67
C GLN A 5 -13.70 8.36 -7.65
N MET A 6 -13.37 8.97 -8.79
CA MET A 6 -12.33 9.99 -8.86
C MET A 6 -12.66 11.22 -8.00
N ALA A 7 -13.92 11.68 -8.05
CA ALA A 7 -14.37 12.76 -7.17
C ALA A 7 -14.22 12.41 -5.68
N ALA A 8 -14.51 11.17 -5.29
CA ALA A 8 -14.33 10.72 -3.91
C ALA A 8 -12.85 10.67 -3.48
N ILE A 9 -11.95 10.22 -4.36
CA ILE A 9 -10.49 10.24 -4.11
C ILE A 9 -10.02 11.68 -3.84
N LEU A 10 -10.37 12.60 -4.73
CA LEU A 10 -10.00 14.02 -4.61
C LEU A 10 -10.57 14.66 -3.35
N ALA A 11 -11.84 14.38 -3.03
CA ALA A 11 -12.51 14.92 -1.85
C ALA A 11 -11.99 14.33 -0.52
N SER A 12 -11.35 13.16 -0.54
CA SER A 12 -10.89 12.49 0.68
C SER A 12 -9.70 13.17 1.35
N GLY A 13 -8.94 13.98 0.61
CA GLY A 13 -7.74 14.63 1.13
C GLY A 13 -6.64 13.66 1.60
N SER A 14 -5.68 14.20 2.34
CA SER A 14 -4.56 13.46 2.92
C SER A 14 -5.00 12.61 4.10
N ARG A 15 -4.40 11.42 4.24
CA ARG A 15 -4.63 10.50 5.36
C ARG A 15 -3.49 10.47 6.38
N LYS A 16 -2.41 11.22 6.16
CA LYS A 16 -1.19 11.16 6.99
C LYS A 16 -1.47 11.30 8.49
N GLU A 17 -2.27 12.29 8.89
CA GLU A 17 -2.61 12.51 10.29
C GLU A 17 -3.38 11.33 10.91
N ALA A 18 -4.27 10.70 10.14
CA ALA A 18 -5.01 9.53 10.58
C ALA A 18 -4.11 8.28 10.64
N LEU A 19 -3.18 8.13 9.69
CA LEU A 19 -2.21 7.03 9.66
C LEU A 19 -1.27 7.05 10.87
N GLN A 20 -0.95 8.23 11.41
CA GLN A 20 -0.17 8.37 12.64
C GLN A 20 -0.86 7.78 13.88
N GLN A 21 -2.19 7.58 13.84
CA GLN A 21 -2.96 7.01 14.93
C GLN A 21 -3.07 5.48 14.85
N VAL A 22 -2.53 4.85 13.80
CA VAL A 22 -2.53 3.40 13.66
C VAL A 22 -1.55 2.80 14.67
N SER A 23 -2.05 1.98 15.58
CA SER A 23 -1.27 1.29 16.62
C SER A 23 -1.07 -0.20 16.35
N ALA A 24 -1.76 -0.77 15.36
CA ALA A 24 -1.60 -2.15 14.97
C ALA A 24 -0.28 -2.33 14.18
N PRO A 25 0.44 -3.46 14.34
CA PRO A 25 1.54 -3.81 13.45
C PRO A 25 1.11 -3.69 12.00
N THR A 26 1.89 -2.98 11.18
CA THR A 26 1.49 -2.67 9.80
C THR A 26 2.60 -3.06 8.82
N LEU A 27 2.20 -3.77 7.76
CA LEU A 27 3.03 -4.07 6.61
C LEU A 27 2.43 -3.39 5.38
N VAL A 28 3.22 -2.53 4.71
CA VAL A 28 2.86 -1.92 3.42
C VAL A 28 3.56 -2.71 2.31
N ILE A 29 2.78 -3.18 1.33
CA ILE A 29 3.30 -3.92 0.17
C ILE A 29 3.00 -3.10 -1.08
N HIS A 30 4.03 -2.74 -1.86
CA HIS A 30 3.87 -1.90 -3.05
C HIS A 30 4.73 -2.39 -4.22
N GLY A 31 4.24 -2.24 -5.45
CA GLY A 31 4.98 -2.59 -6.67
C GLY A 31 5.76 -1.40 -7.21
N ASP A 32 7.05 -1.56 -7.51
CA ASP A 32 7.87 -0.45 -8.04
C ASP A 32 7.56 -0.06 -9.49
N ALA A 33 6.76 -0.88 -10.18
CA ALA A 33 6.35 -0.67 -11.56
C ALA A 33 4.86 -0.28 -11.69
N ASP A 34 4.20 0.14 -10.60
CA ASP A 34 2.81 0.60 -10.62
C ASP A 34 2.69 1.96 -11.37
N PRO A 35 2.00 1.99 -12.53
CA PRO A 35 1.84 3.22 -13.30
C PRO A 35 0.67 4.10 -12.83
N LEU A 36 -0.21 3.59 -11.97
CA LEU A 36 -1.39 4.29 -11.47
C LEU A 36 -1.11 4.95 -10.12
N VAL A 37 -0.40 4.26 -9.23
CA VAL A 37 0.04 4.77 -7.94
C VAL A 37 1.56 4.61 -7.83
N PRO A 38 2.34 5.68 -8.02
CA PRO A 38 3.80 5.62 -7.95
C PRO A 38 4.29 5.05 -6.62
N VAL A 39 5.47 4.41 -6.64
CA VAL A 39 6.06 3.73 -5.48
C VAL A 39 6.26 4.66 -4.27
N GLU A 40 6.45 5.95 -4.54
CA GLU A 40 6.54 7.00 -3.53
C GLU A 40 5.28 7.06 -2.65
N GLY A 41 4.10 6.71 -3.17
CA GLY A 41 2.87 6.64 -2.38
C GLY A 41 2.88 5.50 -1.36
N GLY A 42 3.47 4.35 -1.72
CA GLY A 42 3.69 3.24 -0.79
C GLY A 42 4.72 3.58 0.28
N ILE A 43 5.82 4.22 -0.12
CA ILE A 43 6.85 4.73 0.80
C ILE A 43 6.24 5.74 1.78
N ASP A 44 5.53 6.73 1.27
CA ASP A 44 4.89 7.79 2.07
C ASP A 44 3.85 7.22 3.06
N THR A 45 3.13 6.18 2.65
CA THR A 45 2.18 5.47 3.52
C THR A 45 2.92 4.76 4.66
N ALA A 46 4.01 4.06 4.38
CA ALA A 46 4.80 3.37 5.41
C ALA A 46 5.45 4.36 6.38
N GLU A 47 6.02 5.46 5.88
CA GLU A 47 6.61 6.51 6.71
C GLU A 47 5.57 7.23 7.60
N SER A 48 4.31 7.27 7.17
CA SER A 48 3.22 7.91 7.91
C SER A 48 2.66 7.05 9.05
N ILE A 49 2.98 5.75 9.10
CA ILE A 49 2.48 4.82 10.12
C ILE A 49 3.64 4.46 11.07
N PRO A 50 3.53 4.77 12.38
CA PRO A 50 4.58 4.45 13.34
C PRO A 50 4.92 2.95 13.37
N GLY A 51 6.18 2.62 13.08
CA GLY A 51 6.67 1.24 13.13
C GLY A 51 6.21 0.35 11.98
N ALA A 52 5.65 0.90 10.90
CA ALA A 52 5.31 0.10 9.73
C ALA A 52 6.55 -0.45 9.02
N GLU A 53 6.42 -1.66 8.50
CA GLU A 53 7.37 -2.27 7.58
C GLU A 53 6.95 -2.01 6.13
N LEU A 54 7.93 -1.87 5.23
CA LEU A 54 7.71 -1.67 3.80
C LEU A 54 8.33 -2.81 3.00
N MET A 55 7.52 -3.43 2.14
CA MET A 55 7.93 -4.44 1.17
C MET A 55 7.70 -3.94 -0.25
N ILE A 56 8.78 -3.60 -0.94
CA ILE A 56 8.74 -3.27 -2.37
C ILE A 56 8.89 -4.54 -3.21
N VAL A 57 7.97 -4.74 -4.14
CA VAL A 57 7.95 -5.89 -5.05
C VAL A 57 8.41 -5.44 -6.44
N GLY A 58 9.66 -5.76 -6.77
CA GLY A 58 10.27 -5.43 -8.05
C GLY A 58 9.49 -5.98 -9.24
N GLY A 59 9.19 -5.12 -10.21
CA GLY A 59 8.46 -5.42 -11.45
C GLY A 59 6.95 -5.60 -11.27
N MET A 60 6.39 -5.45 -10.06
CA MET A 60 4.95 -5.54 -9.84
C MET A 60 4.29 -4.21 -10.21
N GLY A 61 3.24 -4.27 -11.02
CA GLY A 61 2.40 -3.13 -11.38
C GLY A 61 1.29 -2.86 -10.37
N HIS A 62 0.22 -2.19 -10.83
CA HIS A 62 -0.94 -1.89 -9.99
C HIS A 62 -1.71 -3.14 -9.52
N ASP A 63 -1.82 -4.13 -10.40
CA ASP A 63 -2.49 -5.38 -10.11
C ASP A 63 -1.51 -6.43 -9.56
N LEU A 64 -2.01 -7.31 -8.68
CA LEU A 64 -1.26 -8.46 -8.17
C LEU A 64 -1.37 -9.65 -9.14
N PRO A 65 -0.33 -10.00 -9.91
CA PRO A 65 -0.38 -11.16 -10.79
C PRO A 65 -0.36 -12.48 -9.99
N PRO A 66 -1.00 -13.56 -10.49
CA PRO A 66 -1.04 -14.84 -9.78
C PRO A 66 0.33 -15.42 -9.40
N SER A 67 1.37 -15.14 -10.20
CA SER A 67 2.74 -15.59 -9.94
C SER A 67 3.38 -14.96 -8.70
N LEU A 68 2.93 -13.76 -8.30
CA LEU A 68 3.41 -13.08 -7.09
C LEU A 68 2.55 -13.38 -5.86
N ALA A 69 1.37 -13.97 -6.03
CA ALA A 69 0.47 -14.28 -4.94
C ALA A 69 1.12 -15.11 -3.81
N PRO A 70 1.91 -16.18 -4.07
CA PRO A 70 2.54 -16.93 -3.00
C PRO A 70 3.45 -16.06 -2.11
N ARG A 71 4.27 -15.19 -2.73
CA ARG A 71 5.18 -14.29 -2.00
C ARG A 71 4.42 -13.29 -1.13
N VAL A 72 3.31 -12.75 -1.61
CA VAL A 72 2.47 -11.81 -0.85
C VAL A 72 1.74 -12.53 0.29
N ILE A 73 1.24 -13.74 0.04
CA ILE A 73 0.60 -14.59 1.06
C ILE A 73 1.57 -14.91 2.19
N ASP A 74 2.80 -15.30 1.88
CA ASP A 74 3.82 -15.60 2.89
C ASP A 74 4.15 -14.36 3.75
N ALA A 75 4.24 -13.18 3.12
CA ALA A 75 4.48 -11.93 3.83
C ALA A 75 3.31 -11.58 4.78
N ILE A 76 2.07 -11.73 4.32
CA ILE A 76 0.87 -11.53 5.15
C ILE A 76 0.84 -12.54 6.31
N ALA A 77 1.09 -13.82 6.03
CA ALA A 77 1.06 -14.88 7.02
C ALA A 77 2.10 -14.66 8.12
N LYS A 78 3.33 -14.24 7.76
CA LYS A 78 4.38 -13.90 8.72
C LYS A 78 4.05 -12.65 9.55
N HIS A 79 3.37 -11.67 8.96
CA HIS A 79 2.99 -10.43 9.65
C HIS A 79 1.86 -10.64 10.67
N ALA A 80 1.00 -11.63 10.44
CA ALA A 80 -0.19 -11.89 11.25
C ALA A 80 0.06 -12.77 12.50
N THR A 81 1.30 -13.20 12.75
CA THR A 81 1.70 -14.06 13.88
C THR A 81 2.46 -13.29 14.94
#